data_AF-W8XWU4-F1
#
_entry.id   AF-W8XWU4-F1
#
_cell.length_a   1.000
_cell.length_b   1.000
_cell.length_c   1.000
_cell.angle_alpha   90.00
_cell.angle_beta   90.00
_cell.angle_gamma   90.00
#
_symmetry.space_group_name_H-M   'P 1'
#
loop_
_entity.id
_entity.type
_entity.pdbx_description
1 polymer ?
#
loop_
_entity_poly.entity_id
_entity_poly.type
_entity_poly.pdbx_seq_one_letter_code
_entity_poly.pdbx_strand_id
1 'polypeptide(L)'
;MIRQWMLDYCDDVLNDEVVACQKHKQACKRFLRDIEREGSEDFPYVFKEEKALRFLKWMSLFKHTKGKLAGQRIEPHSIQIFVFSNIYGWVHRNTGLRRFKKAYWQVGRKNAKSQSLACVGSYEAMAFGENMSEVYIGATKTEQSKIVWNEIKAQMNGCEDLKEKFNIAYGKIEHLKTDSFISALSKDAGKSGDGLNVQCGIIDEYHAHPTSEIYDVLVSGSGARPNPLMMIITTAGFNLSHPCYRVEYQYVSKILDPNIDIENEEYFVMINELDKDDEITNPEVWGKANPILCSYEEGRTFLKGELQSALDVPEKMRNYLTKNMNRWVDMKENGYMDMQKWKDCKETVELSELKG
;
A
#
# COMPACT_ATOMS: atom_id res chain seq x y z
N MET A 1 -10.39 -11.74 20.05
CA MET A 1 -10.79 -10.33 19.83
C MET A 1 -9.73 -9.69 18.94
N ILE A 2 -10.11 -8.83 17.98
CA ILE A 2 -9.15 -8.36 16.96
C ILE A 2 -8.10 -7.43 17.57
N ARG A 3 -8.44 -6.67 18.62
CA ARG A 3 -7.47 -5.84 19.35
C ARG A 3 -6.32 -6.69 19.91
N GLN A 4 -6.65 -7.78 20.60
CA GLN A 4 -5.61 -8.65 21.17
C GLN A 4 -4.73 -9.24 20.06
N TRP A 5 -5.34 -9.74 18.98
CA TRP A 5 -4.59 -10.25 17.83
C TRP A 5 -3.62 -9.21 17.25
N MET A 6 -4.01 -7.94 17.21
CA MET A 6 -3.17 -6.84 16.72
C MET A 6 -2.00 -6.53 17.66
N LEU A 7 -2.21 -6.64 18.98
CA LEU A 7 -1.14 -6.50 19.98
C LEU A 7 -0.14 -7.64 19.85
N ASP A 8 -0.64 -8.88 19.82
CA ASP A 8 0.19 -10.09 19.63
C ASP A 8 1.01 -9.98 18.34
N TYR A 9 0.39 -9.57 17.22
CA TYR A 9 1.10 -9.37 15.96
C TYR A 9 2.22 -8.33 16.06
N CYS A 10 1.99 -7.24 16.81
CA CYS A 10 3.02 -6.23 17.02
C CYS A 10 4.18 -6.78 17.85
N ASP A 11 3.88 -7.57 18.89
CA ASP A 11 4.90 -8.23 19.70
C ASP A 11 5.70 -9.22 18.86
N ASP A 12 5.05 -10.06 18.05
CA ASP A 12 5.70 -11.00 17.14
C ASP A 12 6.63 -10.28 16.13
N VAL A 13 6.20 -9.14 15.58
CA VAL A 13 7.00 -8.32 14.67
C VAL A 13 8.20 -7.69 15.38
N LEU A 14 8.02 -7.23 16.61
CA LEU A 14 9.08 -6.56 17.38
C LEU A 14 10.11 -7.54 17.93
N ASN A 15 9.70 -8.77 18.23
CA ASN A 15 10.53 -9.88 18.71
C ASN A 15 11.12 -10.74 17.58
N ASP A 16 10.97 -10.32 16.31
CA ASP A 16 11.50 -11.02 15.12
C ASP A 16 10.89 -12.41 14.88
N GLU A 17 9.74 -12.73 15.48
CA GLU A 17 8.96 -13.93 15.17
C GLU A 17 8.24 -13.81 13.82
N VAL A 18 7.82 -12.58 13.48
CA VAL A 18 7.38 -12.22 12.13
C VAL A 18 8.47 -11.38 11.45
N VAL A 19 9.01 -11.92 10.36
CA VAL A 19 10.04 -11.23 9.55
C VAL A 19 9.51 -9.88 9.04
N ALA A 20 10.14 -8.80 9.50
CA ALA A 20 9.73 -7.43 9.20
C ALA A 20 10.94 -6.49 9.04
N CYS A 21 10.82 -5.51 8.14
CA CYS A 21 11.81 -4.44 8.03
C CYS A 21 11.65 -3.41 9.15
N GLN A 22 12.64 -2.52 9.27
CA GLN A 22 12.63 -1.49 10.31
C GLN A 22 11.37 -0.61 10.27
N LYS A 23 10.92 -0.22 9.07
CA LYS A 23 9.72 0.61 8.91
C LYS A 23 8.42 -0.11 9.25
N HIS A 24 8.36 -1.41 9.02
CA HIS A 24 7.23 -2.22 9.47
C HIS A 24 7.22 -2.31 11.01
N LYS A 25 8.38 -2.55 11.64
CA LYS A 25 8.51 -2.49 13.11
C LYS A 25 8.12 -1.11 13.67
N GLN A 26 8.49 -0.02 13.01
CA GLN A 26 8.08 1.33 13.38
C GLN A 26 6.57 1.54 13.29
N ALA A 27 5.90 0.99 12.26
CA ALA A 27 4.44 1.03 12.17
C ALA A 27 3.77 0.27 13.33
N CYS A 28 4.32 -0.88 13.75
CA CYS A 28 3.86 -1.60 14.95
C CYS A 28 4.06 -0.78 16.23
N LYS A 29 5.24 -0.17 16.43
CA LYS A 29 5.47 0.74 17.57
C LYS A 29 4.51 1.91 17.61
N ARG A 30 4.21 2.51 16.44
CA ARG A 30 3.23 3.58 16.33
C ARG A 30 1.83 3.11 16.75
N PHE A 31 1.41 1.92 16.32
CA PHE A 31 0.14 1.33 16.76
C PHE A 31 0.09 1.11 18.28
N LEU A 32 1.15 0.54 18.88
CA LEU A 32 1.22 0.34 20.33
C LEU A 32 1.15 1.67 21.09
N ARG A 33 1.91 2.68 20.65
CA ARG A 33 1.83 4.05 21.19
C ARG A 33 0.41 4.61 21.13
N ASP A 34 -0.28 4.39 20.01
CA ASP A 34 -1.66 4.87 19.83
C ASP A 34 -2.65 4.17 20.76
N ILE A 35 -2.44 2.88 21.08
CA ILE A 35 -3.23 2.14 22.07
C ILE A 35 -3.00 2.71 23.48
N GLU A 36 -1.76 3.03 23.86
CA GLU A 36 -1.44 3.57 25.19
C GLU A 36 -2.10 4.94 25.45
N ARG A 37 -2.22 5.77 24.41
CA ARG A 37 -2.79 7.13 24.51
C ARG A 37 -4.25 7.22 24.02
N GLU A 38 -4.87 6.08 23.73
CA GLU A 38 -6.22 5.97 23.16
C GLU A 38 -7.23 6.82 23.94
N GLY A 39 -7.93 7.72 23.24
CA GLY A 39 -8.99 8.53 23.84
C GLY A 39 -8.52 9.62 24.81
N SER A 40 -7.24 9.97 24.84
CA SER A 40 -6.73 11.15 25.56
C SER A 40 -7.18 12.48 24.92
N GLU A 41 -6.87 13.61 25.54
CA GLU A 41 -7.19 14.94 24.98
C GLU A 41 -6.40 15.21 23.69
N ASP A 42 -5.10 14.92 23.69
CA ASP A 42 -4.21 15.12 22.53
C ASP A 42 -4.33 14.02 21.47
N PHE A 43 -4.97 12.89 21.82
CA PHE A 43 -5.25 11.80 20.90
C PHE A 43 -6.69 11.31 21.05
N PRO A 44 -7.69 12.06 20.54
CA PRO A 44 -9.11 11.76 20.73
C PRO A 44 -9.62 10.63 19.82
N TYR A 45 -8.76 9.66 19.48
CA TYR A 45 -9.10 8.49 18.68
C TYR A 45 -9.19 7.24 19.54
N VAL A 46 -10.15 6.39 19.20
CA VAL A 46 -10.44 5.10 19.84
C VAL A 46 -10.44 3.97 18.81
N PHE A 47 -9.95 2.80 19.20
CA PHE A 47 -9.92 1.61 18.37
C PHE A 47 -11.24 0.83 18.54
N LYS A 48 -12.04 0.81 17.48
CA LYS A 48 -13.32 0.11 17.39
C LYS A 48 -13.16 -1.20 16.64
N GLU A 49 -13.01 -2.26 17.41
CA GLU A 49 -12.83 -3.64 16.92
C GLU A 49 -13.92 -4.06 15.92
N GLU A 50 -15.17 -3.67 16.18
CA GLU A 50 -16.30 -3.99 15.33
C GLU A 50 -16.19 -3.38 13.92
N LYS A 51 -15.57 -2.20 13.80
CA LYS A 51 -15.35 -1.53 12.51
C LYS A 51 -14.24 -2.20 11.71
N ALA A 52 -13.13 -2.56 12.37
CA ALA A 52 -12.07 -3.36 11.76
C ALA A 52 -12.60 -4.72 11.27
N LEU A 53 -13.32 -5.44 12.15
CA LEU A 53 -13.91 -6.74 11.83
C LEU A 53 -14.94 -6.66 10.69
N ARG A 54 -15.69 -5.57 10.57
CA ARG A 54 -16.63 -5.37 9.46
C ARG A 54 -15.92 -5.38 8.11
N PHE A 55 -14.77 -4.70 8.00
CA PHE A 55 -13.98 -4.72 6.77
C PHE A 55 -13.35 -6.09 6.51
N LEU A 56 -12.77 -6.74 7.53
CA LEU A 56 -12.18 -8.08 7.36
C LEU A 56 -13.24 -9.11 6.94
N LYS A 57 -14.44 -9.05 7.52
CA LYS A 57 -15.57 -9.89 7.09
C LYS A 57 -15.96 -9.61 5.64
N TRP A 58 -15.96 -8.34 5.23
CA TRP A 58 -16.22 -7.95 3.84
C TRP A 58 -15.20 -8.56 2.88
N MET A 59 -13.90 -8.49 3.20
CA MET A 59 -12.85 -9.16 2.41
C MET A 59 -13.13 -10.66 2.25
N SER A 60 -13.51 -11.33 3.33
CA SER A 60 -13.78 -12.77 3.35
C SER A 60 -15.09 -13.21 2.69
N LEU A 61 -15.92 -12.28 2.19
CA LEU A 61 -17.05 -12.61 1.31
C LEU A 61 -16.60 -12.96 -0.11
N PHE A 62 -15.45 -12.43 -0.53
CA PHE A 62 -14.96 -12.60 -1.89
C PHE A 62 -14.10 -13.85 -2.01
N LYS A 63 -13.97 -14.31 -3.26
CA LYS A 63 -13.12 -15.45 -3.62
C LYS A 63 -11.89 -14.97 -4.37
N HIS A 64 -10.79 -15.71 -4.26
CA HIS A 64 -9.64 -15.50 -5.12
C HIS A 64 -10.08 -15.67 -6.59
N THR A 65 -9.72 -14.71 -7.43
CA THR A 65 -10.12 -14.68 -8.85
C THR A 65 -9.16 -15.46 -9.75
N LYS A 66 -7.92 -15.67 -9.30
CA LYS A 66 -6.81 -16.23 -10.07
C LYS A 66 -5.88 -17.06 -9.18
N GLY A 67 -5.06 -17.90 -9.82
CA GLY A 67 -4.03 -18.70 -9.14
C GLY A 67 -4.57 -19.97 -8.50
N LYS A 68 -3.73 -20.63 -7.68
CA LYS A 68 -4.06 -21.94 -7.07
C LYS A 68 -5.28 -21.89 -6.13
N LEU A 69 -5.54 -20.74 -5.55
CA LEU A 69 -6.65 -20.53 -4.62
C LEU A 69 -7.94 -20.10 -5.33
N ALA A 70 -7.96 -20.02 -6.67
CA ALA A 70 -9.12 -19.54 -7.41
C ALA A 70 -10.41 -20.26 -6.99
N GLY A 71 -11.45 -19.49 -6.68
CA GLY A 71 -12.74 -19.99 -6.21
C GLY A 71 -12.83 -20.25 -4.70
N GLN A 72 -11.72 -20.27 -3.96
CA GLN A 72 -11.70 -20.31 -2.50
C GLN A 72 -11.92 -18.90 -1.92
N ARG A 73 -12.52 -18.82 -0.74
CA ARG A 73 -12.74 -17.53 -0.05
C ARG A 73 -11.40 -16.89 0.31
N ILE A 74 -11.37 -15.56 0.29
CA ILE A 74 -10.19 -14.80 0.71
C ILE A 74 -10.08 -14.89 2.24
N GLU A 75 -8.96 -15.46 2.68
CA GLU A 75 -8.50 -15.38 4.06
C GLU A 75 -7.41 -14.30 4.12
N PRO A 76 -7.64 -13.16 4.80
CA PRO A 76 -6.66 -12.10 4.86
C PRO A 76 -5.36 -12.58 5.55
N HIS A 77 -4.22 -12.35 4.92
CA HIS A 77 -2.91 -12.61 5.53
C HIS A 77 -2.68 -11.69 6.74
N SER A 78 -1.82 -12.07 7.67
CA SER A 78 -1.53 -11.29 8.90
C SER A 78 -1.23 -9.81 8.61
N ILE A 79 -0.43 -9.52 7.58
CA ILE A 79 -0.15 -8.13 7.19
C ILE A 79 -1.40 -7.38 6.72
N GLN A 80 -2.32 -8.04 6.00
CA GLN A 80 -3.60 -7.44 5.59
C GLN A 80 -4.50 -7.20 6.79
N ILE A 81 -4.54 -8.15 7.74
CA ILE A 81 -5.27 -7.98 9.00
C ILE A 81 -4.74 -6.75 9.73
N PHE A 82 -3.42 -6.62 9.88
CA PHE A 82 -2.80 -5.48 10.55
C PHE A 82 -3.07 -4.14 9.84
N VAL A 83 -2.84 -4.08 8.53
CA VAL A 83 -3.04 -2.87 7.73
C VAL A 83 -4.50 -2.42 7.78
N PHE A 84 -5.44 -3.31 7.48
CA PHE A 84 -6.84 -2.92 7.34
C PHE A 84 -7.56 -2.76 8.67
N SER A 85 -7.15 -3.47 9.72
CA SER A 85 -7.66 -3.21 11.06
C SER A 85 -7.25 -1.83 11.55
N ASN A 86 -6.04 -1.36 11.24
CA ASN A 86 -5.66 0.02 11.50
C ASN A 86 -6.51 1.02 10.71
N ILE A 87 -6.58 0.88 9.39
CA ILE A 87 -7.29 1.82 8.51
C ILE A 87 -8.77 1.97 8.92
N TYR A 88 -9.44 0.88 9.26
CA TYR A 88 -10.88 0.88 9.53
C TYR A 88 -11.27 0.85 11.00
N GLY A 89 -10.36 0.50 11.91
CA GLY A 89 -10.64 0.39 13.34
C GLY A 89 -10.56 1.70 14.11
N TRP A 90 -9.65 2.61 13.73
CA TRP A 90 -9.46 3.87 14.45
C TRP A 90 -10.50 4.93 14.07
N VAL A 91 -11.22 5.45 15.06
CA VAL A 91 -12.22 6.51 14.89
C VAL A 91 -12.11 7.57 15.96
N HIS A 92 -12.55 8.78 15.66
CA HIS A 92 -12.62 9.85 16.64
C HIS A 92 -13.72 9.57 17.68
N ARG A 93 -13.40 9.68 18.97
CA ARG A 93 -14.27 9.23 20.08
C ARG A 93 -15.62 9.95 20.13
N ASN A 94 -15.65 11.23 19.74
CA ASN A 94 -16.87 12.06 19.83
C ASN A 94 -17.69 12.04 18.54
N THR A 95 -17.03 12.00 17.38
CA THR A 95 -17.71 12.14 16.08
C THR A 95 -17.93 10.81 15.38
N GLY A 96 -17.22 9.75 15.79
CA GLY A 96 -17.27 8.43 15.16
C GLY A 96 -16.66 8.35 13.76
N LEU A 97 -16.10 9.46 13.26
CA LEU A 97 -15.44 9.57 11.96
C LEU A 97 -14.11 8.82 11.97
N ARG A 98 -13.69 8.31 10.81
CA ARG A 98 -12.40 7.60 10.71
C ARG A 98 -11.24 8.51 11.07
N ARG A 99 -10.21 7.96 11.72
CA ARG A 99 -8.92 8.63 11.95
C ARG A 99 -8.18 8.81 10.63
N PHE A 100 -7.89 7.69 9.98
CA PHE A 100 -7.05 7.67 8.80
C PHE A 100 -7.85 8.03 7.54
N LYS A 101 -7.57 9.21 6.98
CA LYS A 101 -8.12 9.68 5.71
C LYS A 101 -7.18 9.41 4.54
N LYS A 102 -5.90 9.16 4.82
CA LYS A 102 -4.91 8.70 3.86
C LYS A 102 -4.25 7.42 4.36
N ALA A 103 -3.94 6.52 3.44
CA ALA A 103 -3.23 5.28 3.71
C ALA A 103 -2.21 5.02 2.61
N TYR A 104 -0.96 4.77 3.01
CA TYR A 104 0.13 4.42 2.11
C TYR A 104 0.63 3.03 2.45
N TRP A 105 0.58 2.12 1.49
CA TRP A 105 1.14 0.78 1.63
C TRP A 105 2.10 0.44 0.48
N GLN A 106 3.39 0.47 0.77
CA GLN A 106 4.44 0.01 -0.14
C GLN A 106 4.75 -1.46 0.12
N VAL A 107 4.58 -2.33 -0.86
CA VAL A 107 4.86 -3.77 -0.75
C VAL A 107 5.25 -4.38 -2.10
N GLY A 108 6.16 -5.36 -2.08
CA GLY A 108 6.71 -6.01 -3.28
C GLY A 108 5.66 -6.58 -4.24
N ARG A 109 6.07 -6.85 -5.49
CA ARG A 109 5.16 -7.43 -6.50
C ARG A 109 4.56 -8.76 -6.04
N LYS A 110 3.36 -9.08 -6.53
CA LYS A 110 2.62 -10.32 -6.21
C LYS A 110 2.16 -10.49 -4.74
N ASN A 111 2.22 -9.44 -3.91
CA ASN A 111 1.64 -9.42 -2.56
C ASN A 111 0.16 -8.97 -2.54
N ALA A 112 -0.69 -9.53 -3.41
CA ALA A 112 -2.16 -9.33 -3.40
C ALA A 112 -2.67 -7.86 -3.38
N LYS A 113 -1.90 -6.89 -3.88
CA LYS A 113 -2.24 -5.45 -3.90
C LYS A 113 -3.59 -5.16 -4.57
N SER A 114 -3.75 -5.54 -5.85
CA SER A 114 -4.98 -5.25 -6.60
C SER A 114 -6.21 -5.96 -6.02
N GLN A 115 -6.04 -7.15 -5.43
CA GLN A 115 -7.11 -7.85 -4.70
C GLN A 115 -7.55 -7.05 -3.47
N SER A 116 -6.58 -6.51 -2.71
CA SER A 116 -6.84 -5.70 -1.53
C SER A 116 -7.51 -4.37 -1.89
N LEU A 117 -7.03 -3.69 -2.95
CA LEU A 117 -7.66 -2.49 -3.49
C LEU A 117 -9.10 -2.73 -3.97
N ALA A 118 -9.37 -3.91 -4.54
CA ALA A 118 -10.72 -4.27 -4.95
C ALA A 118 -11.68 -4.41 -3.76
N CYS A 119 -11.21 -4.99 -2.66
CA CYS A 119 -11.96 -5.05 -1.40
C CYS A 119 -12.19 -3.63 -0.83
N VAL A 120 -11.17 -2.77 -0.82
CA VAL A 120 -11.30 -1.36 -0.39
C VAL A 120 -12.34 -0.61 -1.23
N GLY A 121 -12.21 -0.65 -2.56
CA GLY A 121 -13.11 0.09 -3.45
C GLY A 121 -14.56 -0.36 -3.37
N SER A 122 -14.81 -1.67 -3.33
CA SER A 122 -16.16 -2.20 -3.14
C SER A 122 -16.71 -1.92 -1.74
N TYR A 123 -15.87 -1.96 -0.71
CA TYR A 123 -16.29 -1.63 0.66
C TYR A 123 -16.73 -0.17 0.77
N GLU A 124 -15.91 0.77 0.30
CA GLU A 124 -16.19 2.22 0.36
C GLU A 124 -17.45 2.59 -0.44
N ALA A 125 -17.69 1.92 -1.57
CA ALA A 125 -18.87 2.15 -2.38
C ALA A 125 -20.16 1.56 -1.78
N MET A 126 -20.08 0.46 -1.03
CA MET A 126 -21.26 -0.35 -0.67
C MET A 126 -21.43 -0.57 0.84
N ALA A 127 -20.39 -1.10 1.48
CA ALA A 127 -20.46 -1.62 2.83
C ALA A 127 -19.97 -0.66 3.90
N PHE A 128 -19.29 0.44 3.58
CA PHE A 128 -18.89 1.45 4.56
C PHE A 128 -20.12 2.15 5.15
N GLY A 129 -21.09 2.52 4.29
CA GLY A 129 -22.40 3.04 4.70
C GLY A 129 -22.68 4.51 4.34
N GLU A 130 -21.81 5.14 3.56
CA GLU A 130 -22.04 6.49 3.02
C GLU A 130 -22.90 6.44 1.75
N ASN A 131 -23.79 7.44 1.58
CA ASN A 131 -24.64 7.56 0.39
C ASN A 131 -23.94 8.33 -0.73
N MET A 132 -24.31 8.00 -1.97
CA MET A 132 -23.76 8.60 -3.20
C MET A 132 -22.23 8.62 -3.20
N SER A 133 -21.59 7.55 -2.68
CA SER A 133 -20.14 7.46 -2.56
C SER A 133 -19.50 7.38 -3.94
N GLU A 134 -18.59 8.29 -4.24
CA GLU A 134 -17.79 8.25 -5.46
C GLU A 134 -16.43 7.60 -5.17
N VAL A 135 -16.20 6.43 -5.76
CA VAL A 135 -14.94 5.71 -5.67
C VAL A 135 -14.21 5.78 -7.00
N TYR A 136 -13.04 6.41 -7.00
CA TYR A 136 -12.24 6.60 -8.21
C TYR A 136 -10.95 5.81 -8.16
N ILE A 137 -10.66 5.11 -9.27
CA ILE A 137 -9.40 4.41 -9.48
C ILE A 137 -8.50 5.30 -10.33
N GLY A 138 -7.51 5.92 -9.68
CA GLY A 138 -6.48 6.74 -10.29
C GLY A 138 -5.31 5.90 -10.77
N ALA A 139 -5.04 5.93 -12.07
CA ALA A 139 -3.87 5.27 -12.67
C ALA A 139 -3.33 6.08 -13.84
N THR A 140 -2.05 5.91 -14.16
CA THR A 140 -1.38 6.64 -15.26
C THR A 140 -1.94 6.34 -16.65
N LYS A 141 -2.45 5.13 -16.84
CA LYS A 141 -3.02 4.66 -18.10
C LYS A 141 -4.33 3.96 -17.80
N THR A 142 -5.29 4.09 -18.73
CA THR A 142 -6.59 3.42 -18.65
C THR A 142 -6.46 1.91 -18.47
N GLU A 143 -5.48 1.27 -19.10
CA GLU A 143 -5.24 -0.17 -18.92
C GLU A 143 -4.80 -0.54 -17.50
N GLN A 144 -4.13 0.37 -16.78
CA GLN A 144 -3.73 0.14 -15.39
C GLN A 144 -4.94 0.28 -14.45
N SER A 145 -5.82 1.27 -14.66
CA SER A 145 -7.03 1.41 -13.85
C SER A 145 -8.00 0.23 -14.06
N LYS A 146 -8.03 -0.33 -15.27
CA LYS A 146 -8.80 -1.54 -15.57
C LYS A 146 -8.36 -2.77 -14.76
N ILE A 147 -7.12 -2.85 -14.26
CA ILE A 147 -6.68 -4.00 -13.46
C ILE A 147 -7.49 -4.07 -12.17
N VAL A 148 -7.50 -3.00 -11.39
CA VAL A 148 -8.27 -2.91 -10.14
C VAL A 148 -9.77 -2.98 -10.43
N TRP A 149 -10.24 -2.28 -11.45
CA TRP A 149 -11.67 -2.28 -11.81
C TRP A 149 -12.18 -3.68 -12.20
N ASN A 150 -11.42 -4.41 -13.02
CA ASN A 150 -11.77 -5.77 -13.41
C ASN A 150 -11.71 -6.74 -12.22
N GLU A 151 -10.76 -6.53 -11.29
CA GLU A 151 -10.68 -7.32 -10.07
C GLU A 151 -11.93 -7.10 -9.18
N ILE A 152 -12.37 -5.85 -9.02
CA ILE A 152 -13.62 -5.51 -8.32
C ILE A 152 -14.80 -6.22 -8.98
N LYS A 153 -14.94 -6.06 -10.31
CA LYS A 153 -16.00 -6.72 -11.09
C LYS A 153 -15.99 -8.24 -10.90
N ALA A 154 -14.82 -8.87 -10.94
CA ALA A 154 -14.68 -10.32 -10.80
C ALA A 154 -15.06 -10.79 -9.38
N GLN A 155 -14.57 -10.11 -8.34
CA GLN A 155 -14.90 -10.42 -6.95
C GLN A 155 -16.40 -10.27 -6.68
N MET A 156 -16.99 -9.17 -7.14
CA MET A 156 -18.42 -8.88 -6.91
C MET A 156 -19.33 -9.84 -7.68
N ASN A 157 -19.03 -10.15 -8.95
CA ASN A 157 -19.80 -11.15 -9.71
C ASN A 157 -19.67 -12.55 -9.12
N GLY A 158 -18.55 -12.86 -8.47
CA GLY A 158 -18.33 -14.15 -7.79
C GLY A 158 -18.94 -14.23 -6.38
N CYS A 159 -19.55 -13.15 -5.88
CA CYS A 159 -20.14 -13.08 -4.54
C CYS A 159 -21.66 -13.15 -4.61
N GLU A 160 -22.23 -14.27 -4.17
CA GLU A 160 -23.68 -14.51 -4.21
C GLU A 160 -24.47 -13.49 -3.37
N ASP A 161 -23.91 -13.04 -2.25
CA ASP A 161 -24.54 -12.04 -1.36
C ASP A 161 -24.72 -10.67 -2.03
N LEU A 162 -23.94 -10.37 -3.07
CA LEU A 162 -24.02 -9.12 -3.84
C LEU A 162 -24.82 -9.25 -5.13
N LYS A 163 -25.42 -10.41 -5.39
CA LYS A 163 -26.29 -10.60 -6.55
C LYS A 163 -27.43 -9.56 -6.51
N GLU A 164 -27.67 -8.91 -7.65
CA GLU A 164 -28.69 -7.87 -7.82
C GLU A 164 -28.51 -6.62 -6.94
N LYS A 165 -27.35 -6.45 -6.28
CA LYS A 165 -27.05 -5.23 -5.48
C LYS A 165 -26.35 -4.14 -6.29
N PHE A 166 -25.85 -4.47 -7.47
CA PHE A 166 -25.11 -3.56 -8.30
C PHE A 166 -25.42 -3.74 -9.79
N ASN A 167 -25.17 -2.68 -10.56
CA ASN A 167 -25.20 -2.69 -12.01
C ASN A 167 -23.81 -2.36 -12.56
N ILE A 168 -23.48 -2.89 -13.73
CA ILE A 168 -22.25 -2.58 -14.44
C ILE A 168 -22.61 -2.08 -15.83
N ALA A 169 -22.34 -0.80 -16.09
CA ALA A 169 -22.58 -0.19 -17.38
C ALA A 169 -21.54 0.89 -17.66
N TYR A 170 -21.12 1.03 -18.93
CA TYR A 170 -20.25 2.12 -19.39
C TYR A 170 -18.96 2.35 -18.57
N GLY A 171 -18.35 1.27 -18.05
CA GLY A 171 -17.13 1.38 -17.22
C GLY A 171 -17.35 1.87 -15.79
N LYS A 172 -18.61 1.91 -15.33
CA LYS A 172 -19.04 2.25 -13.98
C LYS A 172 -19.65 1.01 -13.32
N ILE A 173 -19.33 0.78 -12.05
CA ILE A 173 -20.03 -0.18 -11.18
C ILE A 173 -20.86 0.66 -10.22
N GLU A 174 -22.17 0.46 -10.22
CA GLU A 174 -23.11 1.29 -9.45
C GLU A 174 -23.79 0.43 -8.38
N HIS A 175 -23.78 0.90 -7.14
CA HIS A 175 -24.48 0.28 -6.03
C HIS A 175 -25.92 0.81 -5.98
N LEU A 176 -26.89 -0.06 -6.26
CA LEU A 176 -28.27 0.35 -6.52
C LEU A 176 -28.98 0.95 -5.29
N LYS A 177 -28.56 0.59 -4.07
CA LYS A 177 -29.23 1.05 -2.86
C LYS A 177 -28.90 2.50 -2.51
N THR A 178 -27.70 2.97 -2.83
CA THR A 178 -27.17 4.25 -2.33
C THR A 178 -26.75 5.19 -3.45
N ASP A 179 -26.94 4.81 -4.71
CA ASP A 179 -26.46 5.53 -5.90
C ASP A 179 -24.95 5.81 -5.87
N SER A 180 -24.22 5.01 -5.09
CA SER A 180 -22.75 5.04 -5.04
C SER A 180 -22.16 4.38 -6.27
N PHE A 181 -20.91 4.72 -6.61
CA PHE A 181 -20.26 4.09 -7.76
C PHE A 181 -18.75 3.95 -7.66
N ILE A 182 -18.24 3.08 -8.52
CA ILE A 182 -16.82 2.85 -8.75
C ILE A 182 -16.51 3.05 -10.23
N SER A 183 -15.54 3.90 -10.55
CA SER A 183 -15.07 4.11 -11.92
C SER A 183 -13.58 4.43 -11.98
N ALA A 184 -12.99 4.29 -13.15
CA ALA A 184 -11.66 4.84 -13.40
C ALA A 184 -11.76 6.38 -13.46
N LEU A 185 -10.78 7.07 -12.86
CA LEU A 185 -10.70 8.52 -13.00
C LEU A 185 -10.45 8.87 -14.48
N SER A 186 -11.29 9.72 -15.06
CA SER A 186 -11.11 10.14 -16.45
C SER A 186 -9.94 11.11 -16.57
N LYS A 187 -9.29 11.13 -17.74
CA LYS A 187 -8.17 12.05 -18.00
C LYS A 187 -8.57 13.52 -17.91
N ASP A 188 -9.82 13.86 -18.23
CA ASP A 188 -10.32 15.23 -18.20
C ASP A 188 -10.72 15.67 -16.79
N ALA A 189 -11.29 14.77 -15.98
CA ALA A 189 -11.54 15.02 -14.56
C ALA A 189 -10.23 15.22 -13.78
N GLY A 190 -9.16 14.55 -14.20
CA GLY A 190 -7.81 14.71 -13.67
C GLY A 190 -7.17 16.10 -13.90
N LYS A 191 -7.81 17.00 -14.68
CA LYS A 191 -7.27 18.34 -14.97
C LYS A 191 -8.01 19.48 -14.27
N SER A 192 -9.32 19.33 -14.02
CA SER A 192 -10.12 20.40 -13.43
C SER A 192 -10.49 20.15 -11.97
N GLY A 193 -10.66 18.91 -11.50
CA GLY A 193 -10.93 18.57 -10.08
C GLY A 193 -12.19 19.16 -9.42
N ASP A 194 -12.75 20.25 -9.95
CA ASP A 194 -13.66 21.20 -9.31
C ASP A 194 -15.12 20.72 -9.16
N GLY A 195 -15.36 19.41 -9.24
CA GLY A 195 -16.73 18.86 -9.12
C GLY A 195 -16.81 17.43 -8.64
N LEU A 196 -15.70 16.80 -8.25
CA LEU A 196 -15.70 15.45 -7.72
C LEU A 196 -16.07 15.48 -6.24
N ASN A 197 -16.85 14.50 -5.79
CA ASN A 197 -17.22 14.32 -4.39
C ASN A 197 -16.70 12.98 -3.87
N VAL A 198 -15.37 12.87 -3.86
CA VAL A 198 -14.59 11.65 -3.71
C VAL A 198 -14.76 11.07 -2.29
N GLN A 199 -15.48 9.95 -2.20
CA GLN A 199 -15.52 9.14 -0.98
C GLN A 199 -14.24 8.32 -0.85
N CYS A 200 -13.76 7.72 -1.94
CA CYS A 200 -12.52 6.96 -1.94
C CYS A 200 -11.70 7.17 -3.21
N GLY A 201 -10.44 7.60 -3.06
CA GLY A 201 -9.46 7.65 -4.12
C GLY A 201 -8.48 6.48 -4.01
N ILE A 202 -8.43 5.61 -5.01
CA ILE A 202 -7.49 4.49 -5.08
C ILE A 202 -6.37 4.85 -6.05
N ILE A 203 -5.13 4.83 -5.58
CA ILE A 203 -3.95 5.01 -6.42
C ILE A 203 -3.13 3.72 -6.37
N ASP A 204 -3.21 2.94 -7.45
CA ASP A 204 -2.36 1.74 -7.63
C ASP A 204 -1.07 2.11 -8.35
N GLU A 205 0.00 1.40 -7.99
CA GLU A 205 1.35 1.54 -8.53
C GLU A 205 1.81 3.01 -8.64
N TYR A 206 1.69 3.77 -7.55
CA TYR A 206 2.00 5.21 -7.54
C TYR A 206 3.41 5.53 -8.06
N HIS A 207 4.38 4.62 -7.89
CA HIS A 207 5.71 4.75 -8.47
C HIS A 207 5.73 4.98 -9.99
N ALA A 208 4.71 4.52 -10.70
CA ALA A 208 4.59 4.68 -12.14
C ALA A 208 4.08 6.07 -12.55
N HIS A 209 3.54 6.87 -11.62
CA HIS A 209 2.93 8.17 -11.92
C HIS A 209 4.00 9.24 -12.13
N PRO A 210 4.06 9.89 -13.31
CA PRO A 210 5.07 10.88 -13.61
C PRO A 210 4.82 12.22 -12.90
N THR A 211 3.56 12.55 -12.61
CA THR A 211 3.13 13.80 -11.96
C THR A 211 2.16 13.49 -10.81
N SER A 212 1.94 14.47 -9.93
CA SER A 212 1.02 14.36 -8.79
C SER A 212 -0.44 14.66 -9.15
N GLU A 213 -0.75 15.02 -10.41
CA GLU A 213 -2.08 15.49 -10.84
C GLU A 213 -3.24 14.60 -10.36
N ILE A 214 -3.11 13.27 -10.54
CA ILE A 214 -4.14 12.31 -10.11
C ILE A 214 -4.30 12.33 -8.59
N TYR A 215 -3.18 12.41 -7.84
CA TYR A 215 -3.22 12.52 -6.39
C TYR A 215 -3.91 13.82 -5.99
N ASP A 216 -3.50 14.95 -6.56
CA ASP A 216 -3.96 16.28 -6.19
C ASP A 216 -5.47 16.44 -6.46
N VAL A 217 -5.96 15.91 -7.58
CA VAL A 217 -7.40 15.90 -7.90
C VAL A 217 -8.20 15.04 -6.92
N LEU A 218 -7.71 13.85 -6.58
CA LEU A 218 -8.41 12.98 -5.63
C LEU A 218 -8.42 13.57 -4.21
N VAL A 219 -7.32 14.24 -3.79
CA VAL A 219 -7.28 14.95 -2.51
C VAL A 219 -8.28 16.10 -2.53
N SER A 220 -8.23 16.96 -3.56
CA SER A 220 -9.10 18.13 -3.67
C SER A 220 -10.59 17.74 -3.63
N GLY A 221 -10.99 16.76 -4.45
CA GLY A 221 -12.37 16.28 -4.51
C GLY A 221 -12.87 15.57 -3.25
N SER A 222 -11.99 15.25 -2.30
CA SER A 222 -12.37 14.62 -1.02
C SER A 222 -12.77 15.62 0.08
N GLY A 223 -12.48 16.91 -0.11
CA GLY A 223 -12.55 17.92 0.95
C GLY A 223 -13.94 18.12 1.58
N ALA A 224 -15.01 17.84 0.85
CA ALA A 224 -16.39 17.98 1.34
C ALA A 224 -16.91 16.72 2.06
N ARG A 225 -16.19 15.59 2.00
CA ARG A 225 -16.63 14.33 2.65
C ARG A 225 -16.15 14.29 4.10
N PRO A 226 -16.99 13.79 5.03
CA PRO A 226 -16.60 13.63 6.43
C PRO A 226 -15.70 12.41 6.67
N ASN A 227 -15.85 11.36 5.85
CA ASN A 227 -15.12 10.09 5.99
C ASN A 227 -14.37 9.66 4.72
N PRO A 228 -13.62 10.52 4.01
CA PRO A 228 -12.95 10.13 2.78
C PRO A 228 -11.79 9.18 3.07
N LEU A 229 -11.41 8.38 2.07
CA LEU A 229 -10.18 7.58 2.09
C LEU A 229 -9.38 7.73 0.80
N MET A 230 -8.14 8.16 0.92
CA MET A 230 -7.14 8.00 -0.13
C MET A 230 -6.30 6.76 0.16
N MET A 231 -6.47 5.71 -0.64
CA MET A 231 -5.71 4.47 -0.54
C MET A 231 -4.64 4.42 -1.62
N ILE A 232 -3.38 4.62 -1.20
CA ILE A 232 -2.21 4.52 -2.07
C ILE A 232 -1.53 3.19 -1.79
N ILE A 233 -1.44 2.36 -2.82
CA ILE A 233 -0.72 1.10 -2.77
C ILE A 233 0.32 1.09 -3.89
N THR A 234 1.57 0.76 -3.58
CA THR A 234 2.65 0.82 -4.57
C THR A 234 3.75 -0.21 -4.34
N THR A 235 4.61 -0.37 -5.34
CA THR A 235 5.95 -0.95 -5.23
C THR A 235 7.01 0.13 -5.37
N ALA A 236 8.26 -0.19 -5.06
CA ALA A 236 9.39 0.63 -5.45
C ALA A 236 9.52 0.68 -6.99
N GLY A 237 9.91 1.86 -7.46
CA GLY A 237 10.08 2.19 -8.87
C GLY A 237 11.53 2.51 -9.22
N PHE A 238 11.78 2.57 -10.53
CA PHE A 238 13.10 2.92 -11.05
C PHE A 238 13.34 4.43 -11.13
N ASN A 239 12.27 5.23 -11.17
CA ASN A 239 12.37 6.67 -11.34
C ASN A 239 12.21 7.39 -10.00
N LEU A 240 13.34 7.88 -9.47
CA LEU A 240 13.39 8.60 -8.20
C LEU A 240 12.90 10.05 -8.34
N SER A 241 12.70 10.58 -9.54
CA SER A 241 12.15 11.94 -9.72
C SER A 241 10.62 11.99 -9.64
N HIS A 242 9.96 10.84 -9.81
CA HIS A 242 8.50 10.72 -9.72
C HIS A 242 8.02 11.08 -8.30
N PRO A 243 6.82 11.69 -8.17
CA PRO A 243 6.27 12.15 -6.89
C PRO A 243 6.18 11.05 -5.83
N CYS A 244 5.92 9.80 -6.23
CA CYS A 244 5.86 8.68 -5.30
C CYS A 244 7.14 8.50 -4.49
N TYR A 245 8.33 8.60 -5.11
CA TYR A 245 9.58 8.56 -4.35
C TYR A 245 9.93 9.92 -3.77
N ARG A 246 9.97 10.95 -4.63
CA ARG A 246 10.53 12.27 -4.31
C ARG A 246 9.78 12.98 -3.20
N VAL A 247 8.47 12.75 -3.09
CA VAL A 247 7.59 13.44 -2.13
C VAL A 247 7.00 12.43 -1.16
N GLU A 248 6.18 11.50 -1.66
CA GLU A 248 5.30 10.69 -0.81
C GLU A 248 6.10 9.72 0.06
N TYR A 249 6.97 8.90 -0.53
CA TYR A 249 7.82 7.97 0.21
C TYR A 249 8.76 8.67 1.21
N GLN A 250 9.30 9.85 0.85
CA GLN A 250 10.10 10.63 1.79
C GLN A 250 9.26 11.11 2.98
N TYR A 251 8.06 11.62 2.73
CA TYR A 251 7.19 12.13 3.78
C TYR A 251 6.68 11.02 4.70
N VAL A 252 6.15 9.93 4.13
CA VAL A 252 5.61 8.82 4.92
C VAL A 252 6.69 8.04 5.67
N SER A 253 7.93 8.00 5.16
CA SER A 253 9.06 7.44 5.90
C SER A 253 9.39 8.29 7.14
N LYS A 254 9.28 9.63 7.06
CA LYS A 254 9.51 10.52 8.20
C LYS A 254 8.42 10.41 9.26
N ILE A 255 7.16 10.17 8.85
CA ILE A 255 6.05 9.91 9.79
C ILE A 255 6.31 8.66 10.65
N LEU A 256 7.03 7.66 10.11
CA LEU A 256 7.36 6.44 10.84
C LEU A 256 8.65 6.55 11.67
N ASP A 257 9.54 7.48 11.34
CA ASP A 257 10.83 7.60 12.01
C ASP A 257 10.68 8.29 13.37
N PRO A 258 10.91 7.58 14.50
CA PRO A 258 10.77 8.18 15.83
C PRO A 258 11.81 9.26 16.13
N ASN A 259 12.85 9.41 15.29
CA ASN A 259 13.88 10.41 15.46
C ASN A 259 13.55 11.73 14.74
N ILE A 260 12.42 11.80 14.04
CA ILE A 260 12.01 12.96 13.25
C ILE A 260 10.70 13.50 13.83
N ASP A 261 10.69 14.78 14.17
CA ASP A 261 9.52 15.49 14.71
C ASP A 261 8.53 15.84 13.58
N ILE A 262 7.92 14.82 12.98
CA ILE A 262 6.85 14.94 12.00
C ILE A 262 5.71 14.01 12.40
N GLU A 263 4.59 14.59 12.78
CA GLU A 263 3.37 13.86 13.08
C GLU A 263 2.27 14.11 12.04
N ASN A 264 1.54 13.05 11.70
CA ASN A 264 0.32 13.15 10.93
C ASN A 264 -0.64 12.04 11.36
N GLU A 265 -1.58 12.41 12.22
CA GLU A 265 -2.51 11.44 12.83
C GLU A 265 -3.55 10.89 11.86
N GLU A 266 -3.76 11.54 10.72
CA GLU A 266 -4.75 11.12 9.71
C GLU A 266 -4.12 10.31 8.57
N TYR A 267 -2.81 10.02 8.63
CA TYR A 267 -2.09 9.25 7.61
C TYR A 267 -1.56 7.92 8.16
N PHE A 268 -2.18 6.82 7.73
CA PHE A 268 -1.67 5.46 7.96
C PHE A 268 -0.51 5.15 7.01
N VAL A 269 0.57 4.56 7.54
CA VAL A 269 1.76 4.21 6.74
C VAL A 269 2.18 2.77 7.04
N MET A 270 2.37 2.00 5.97
CA MET A 270 3.02 0.70 6.00
C MET A 270 4.04 0.61 4.87
N ILE A 271 5.29 0.29 5.20
CA ILE A 271 6.36 0.11 4.21
C ILE A 271 6.98 -1.26 4.45
N ASN A 272 6.85 -2.14 3.47
CA ASN A 272 7.47 -3.46 3.41
C ASN A 272 8.54 -3.42 2.31
N GLU A 273 9.80 -3.31 2.71
CA GLU A 273 10.96 -3.28 1.82
C GLU A 273 12.10 -4.05 2.48
N LEU A 274 13.09 -4.47 1.71
CA LEU A 274 14.31 -5.03 2.29
C LEU A 274 15.14 -3.89 2.90
N ASP A 275 15.68 -4.07 4.11
CA ASP A 275 16.48 -3.04 4.76
C ASP A 275 17.82 -2.84 3.99
N LYS A 276 18.46 -1.70 4.22
CA LYS A 276 19.67 -1.31 3.48
C LYS A 276 20.79 -2.34 3.62
N ASP A 277 21.00 -2.81 4.85
CA ASP A 277 22.13 -3.63 5.28
C ASP A 277 21.78 -5.14 5.30
N ASP A 278 20.60 -5.52 4.82
CA ASP A 278 20.22 -6.91 4.68
C ASP A 278 21.00 -7.61 3.55
N GLU A 279 21.45 -8.84 3.84
CA GLU A 279 22.06 -9.71 2.84
C GLU A 279 21.00 -10.30 1.92
N ILE A 280 20.96 -9.85 0.66
CA ILE A 280 19.98 -10.33 -0.34
C ILE A 280 20.05 -11.84 -0.61
N THR A 281 21.20 -12.46 -0.35
CA THR A 281 21.42 -13.90 -0.51
C THR A 281 20.83 -14.73 0.63
N ASN A 282 20.46 -14.09 1.74
CA ASN A 282 19.75 -14.75 2.83
C ASN A 282 18.24 -14.79 2.51
N PRO A 283 17.66 -15.98 2.29
CA PRO A 283 16.23 -16.08 1.97
C PRO A 283 15.30 -15.69 3.12
N GLU A 284 15.79 -15.71 4.37
CA GLU A 284 14.97 -15.39 5.53
C GLU A 284 14.54 -13.91 5.56
N VAL A 285 15.34 -13.00 5.00
CA VAL A 285 15.01 -11.56 4.98
C VAL A 285 14.05 -11.17 3.86
N TRP A 286 13.78 -12.05 2.89
CA TRP A 286 12.89 -11.70 1.75
C TRP A 286 11.45 -11.41 2.19
N GLY A 287 11.01 -12.01 3.30
CA GLY A 287 9.69 -11.79 3.89
C GLY A 287 9.44 -10.32 4.26
N LYS A 288 10.49 -9.53 4.53
CA LYS A 288 10.38 -8.10 4.84
C LYS A 288 9.72 -7.29 3.73
N ALA A 289 10.10 -7.56 2.48
CA ALA A 289 9.55 -6.93 1.28
C ALA A 289 8.32 -7.66 0.73
N ASN A 290 8.16 -8.94 1.07
CA ASN A 290 7.24 -9.88 0.45
C ASN A 290 6.44 -10.71 1.49
N PRO A 291 5.72 -10.08 2.42
CA PRO A 291 5.06 -10.78 3.52
C PRO A 291 4.00 -11.79 3.05
N ILE A 292 3.38 -11.57 1.89
CA ILE A 292 2.39 -12.50 1.30
C ILE A 292 3.09 -13.45 0.33
N LEU A 293 3.94 -12.95 -0.57
CA LEU A 293 4.61 -13.79 -1.57
C LEU A 293 5.53 -14.85 -0.92
N CYS A 294 6.18 -14.53 0.20
CA CYS A 294 6.99 -15.50 0.96
C CYS A 294 6.18 -16.43 1.87
N SER A 295 4.85 -16.30 1.94
CA SER A 295 4.01 -17.19 2.75
C SER A 295 3.76 -18.54 2.07
N TYR A 296 4.22 -18.72 0.82
CA TYR A 296 4.08 -19.95 0.05
C TYR A 296 5.39 -20.31 -0.67
N GLU A 297 5.60 -21.60 -0.90
CA GLU A 297 6.84 -22.16 -1.42
C GLU A 297 7.17 -21.67 -2.84
N GLU A 298 6.15 -21.51 -3.69
CA GLU A 298 6.34 -21.06 -5.07
C GLU A 298 6.85 -19.63 -5.14
N GLY A 299 6.44 -18.78 -4.19
CA GLY A 299 6.90 -17.41 -4.11
C GLY A 299 8.36 -17.34 -3.67
N ARG A 300 8.76 -18.15 -2.67
CA ARG A 300 10.17 -18.27 -2.27
C ARG A 300 11.03 -18.83 -3.41
N THR A 301 10.53 -19.85 -4.11
CA THR A 301 11.21 -20.46 -5.26
C THR A 301 11.40 -19.46 -6.39
N PHE A 302 10.36 -18.67 -6.70
CA PHE A 302 10.44 -17.59 -7.68
C PHE A 302 11.52 -16.56 -7.30
N LEU A 303 11.53 -16.07 -6.06
CA LEU A 303 12.52 -15.09 -5.59
C LEU A 303 13.94 -15.64 -5.66
N LYS A 304 14.14 -16.93 -5.36
CA LYS A 304 15.43 -17.60 -5.48
C LYS A 304 15.92 -17.65 -6.93
N GLY A 305 15.04 -17.98 -7.88
CA GLY A 305 15.37 -18.00 -9.31
C GLY A 305 15.73 -16.61 -9.85
N GLU A 306 14.99 -15.58 -9.44
CA GLU A 306 15.29 -14.18 -9.81
C GLU A 306 16.60 -13.69 -9.21
N LEU A 307 16.92 -14.08 -7.96
CA LEU A 307 18.21 -13.80 -7.35
C LEU A 307 19.35 -14.46 -8.12
N GLN A 308 19.24 -15.75 -8.41
CA GLN A 308 20.27 -16.49 -9.15
C GLN A 308 20.54 -15.80 -10.50
N SER A 309 19.47 -15.46 -11.23
CA SER A 309 19.57 -14.72 -12.48
C SER A 309 20.27 -13.36 -12.33
N ALA A 310 20.08 -12.67 -11.21
CA ALA A 310 20.71 -11.39 -10.91
C ALA A 310 22.17 -11.50 -10.46
N LEU A 311 22.55 -12.63 -9.84
CA LEU A 311 23.94 -12.94 -9.50
C LEU A 311 24.73 -13.32 -10.75
N ASP A 312 24.13 -14.09 -11.66
CA ASP A 312 24.76 -14.52 -12.91
C ASP A 312 24.85 -13.36 -13.93
N VAL A 313 23.90 -12.42 -13.89
CA VAL A 313 23.82 -11.27 -14.80
C VAL A 313 23.67 -9.98 -13.98
N PRO A 314 24.78 -9.30 -13.64
CA PRO A 314 24.77 -8.12 -12.77
C PRO A 314 23.81 -6.99 -13.21
N GLU A 315 23.55 -6.85 -14.51
CA GLU A 315 22.59 -5.87 -15.06
C GLU A 315 21.16 -6.10 -14.55
N LYS A 316 20.81 -7.34 -14.17
CA LYS A 316 19.50 -7.69 -13.59
C LYS A 316 19.39 -7.34 -12.11
N MET A 317 20.51 -7.07 -11.41
CA MET A 317 20.50 -6.77 -9.97
C MET A 317 19.62 -5.58 -9.62
N ARG A 318 19.69 -4.51 -10.43
CA ARG A 318 18.82 -3.33 -10.25
C ARG A 318 17.34 -3.72 -10.28
N ASN A 319 16.95 -4.58 -11.21
CA ASN A 319 15.57 -5.04 -11.33
C ASN A 319 15.17 -5.86 -10.11
N TYR A 320 16.00 -6.83 -9.72
CA TYR A 320 15.77 -7.67 -8.55
C TYR A 320 15.59 -6.83 -7.27
N LEU A 321 16.53 -5.92 -6.97
CA LEU A 321 16.45 -5.06 -5.79
C LEU A 321 15.17 -4.21 -5.80
N THR A 322 14.81 -3.64 -6.95
CA THR A 322 13.66 -2.72 -7.06
C THR A 322 12.33 -3.47 -7.03
N LYS A 323 12.19 -4.55 -7.81
CA LYS A 323 10.89 -5.18 -8.07
C LYS A 323 10.61 -6.37 -7.17
N ASN A 324 11.64 -7.07 -6.72
CA ASN A 324 11.53 -8.22 -5.83
C ASN A 324 11.79 -7.82 -4.39
N MET A 325 12.89 -7.10 -4.10
CA MET A 325 13.20 -6.64 -2.74
C MET A 325 12.54 -5.31 -2.35
N ASN A 326 11.76 -4.73 -3.27
CA ASN A 326 10.96 -3.53 -3.07
C ASN A 326 11.76 -2.33 -2.54
N ARG A 327 13.03 -2.22 -2.94
CA ARG A 327 13.94 -1.13 -2.55
C ARG A 327 14.00 -0.05 -3.61
N TRP A 328 13.97 1.20 -3.19
CA TRP A 328 14.34 2.31 -4.05
C TRP A 328 15.86 2.36 -4.18
N VAL A 329 16.37 2.10 -5.39
CA VAL A 329 17.82 2.07 -5.64
C VAL A 329 18.20 3.16 -6.63
N ASP A 330 19.23 3.92 -6.27
CA ASP A 330 19.87 4.88 -7.16
C ASP A 330 21.00 4.19 -7.95
N MET A 331 20.59 3.27 -8.82
CA MET A 331 21.47 2.56 -9.76
C MET A 331 21.07 2.91 -11.19
N LYS A 332 22.04 3.16 -12.07
CA LYS A 332 21.79 3.38 -13.50
C LYS A 332 21.41 2.07 -14.19
N GLU A 333 20.57 2.15 -15.21
CA GLU A 333 20.31 1.04 -16.13
C GLU A 333 21.59 0.73 -16.89
N ASN A 334 22.05 -0.53 -16.87
CA ASN A 334 23.36 -0.96 -17.41
C ASN A 334 24.56 -0.20 -16.80
N GLY A 335 24.44 0.23 -15.53
CA GLY A 335 25.54 0.85 -14.82
C GLY A 335 26.72 -0.11 -14.67
N TYR A 336 27.76 0.06 -15.47
CA TYR A 336 29.03 -0.67 -15.35
C TYR A 336 29.74 -0.41 -14.01
N MET A 337 29.42 0.70 -13.34
CA MET A 337 30.09 1.18 -12.14
C MET A 337 29.09 1.40 -11.01
N ASP A 338 29.35 0.75 -9.88
CA ASP A 338 28.63 0.98 -8.62
C ASP A 338 28.97 2.38 -8.10
N MET A 339 27.99 3.28 -8.14
CA MET A 339 28.18 4.68 -7.73
C MET A 339 28.41 4.82 -6.22
N GLN A 340 28.00 3.83 -5.42
CA GLN A 340 28.34 3.82 -4.00
C GLN A 340 29.82 3.46 -3.83
N LYS A 341 30.31 2.41 -4.49
CA LYS A 341 31.75 2.11 -4.51
C LYS A 341 32.58 3.27 -5.05
N TRP A 342 32.12 3.95 -6.12
CA TRP A 342 32.77 5.16 -6.63
C TRP A 342 32.85 6.29 -5.58
N LYS A 343 31.77 6.51 -4.83
CA LYS A 343 31.75 7.48 -3.72
C LYS A 343 32.65 7.04 -2.57
N ASP A 344 32.72 5.76 -2.27
CA ASP A 344 33.58 5.21 -1.23
C ASP A 344 35.07 5.28 -1.63
N CYS A 345 35.38 5.27 -2.93
CA CYS A 345 36.71 5.56 -3.47
C CYS A 345 37.06 7.06 -3.52
N LYS A 346 36.21 7.94 -2.96
CA LYS A 346 36.48 9.38 -2.96
C LYS A 346 37.58 9.70 -1.96
N GLU A 347 38.80 9.87 -2.46
CA GLU A 347 39.93 10.40 -1.71
C GLU A 347 40.29 11.81 -2.18
N THR A 348 40.91 12.58 -1.30
CA THR A 348 41.51 13.87 -1.67
C THR A 348 42.91 13.57 -2.13
N VAL A 349 43.14 13.71 -3.44
CA VAL A 349 44.44 13.44 -4.06
C VAL A 349 45.11 14.76 -4.35
N GLU A 350 46.35 14.93 -3.90
CA GLU A 350 47.14 16.11 -4.22
C GLU A 350 47.60 16.03 -5.67
N LEU A 351 47.47 17.11 -6.45
CA LEU A 351 47.86 17.13 -7.87
C LEU A 351 49.31 16.69 -8.12
N SER A 352 50.18 16.86 -7.10
CA SER A 352 51.57 16.41 -7.14
C SER A 352 51.77 14.89 -7.17
N GLU A 353 50.76 14.11 -6.76
CA GLU A 353 50.76 12.64 -6.70
C GLU A 353 50.34 12.01 -8.04
N LEU A 354 49.74 12.77 -8.95
CA LEU A 354 49.26 12.32 -10.26
C LEU A 354 50.30 12.51 -11.37
N LYS A 355 51.57 12.17 -11.13
CA LYS A 355 52.61 12.17 -12.17
C LYS A 355 52.55 10.87 -12.98
N GLY A 356 52.11 10.99 -14.23
CA GLY A 356 52.21 9.95 -15.27
C GLY A 356 53.57 9.92 -15.94
#